data_AF-A0A3A4UZ32-F1
#
_entry.id   AF-A0A3A4UZ32-F1
#
_cell.length_a   1.000
_cell.length_b   1.000
_cell.length_c   1.000
_cell.angle_alpha   90.00
_cell.angle_beta   90.00
_cell.angle_gamma   90.00
#
_symmetry.space_group_name_H-M   'P 1'
#
loop_
_entity.id
_entity.type
_entity.pdbx_description
1 polymer ?
#
loop_
_entity_poly.entity_id
_entity_poly.type
_entity_poly.pdbx_seq_one_letter_code
_entity_poly.pdbx_strand_id
1 'polypeptide(L)'
;MSRIAIYKTRTPRTNRAKAVALAKDVIKHLDDFKNIIVGKYVEFVEEPGSTNEFKDLNAEKDVQEIIEPLSKKCEVCALGACFLSYIRLYDNVKFDSFYLRPSWVSYPYVVSVDGFNLKNKLLTVFSKSQMFLIESAFEKKDMIDDCNQSYVGMTKNKIDDAVEFGRRYTSPRSRLLNIMKNIVTNNGMFVP
;
A
#
# COMPACT_ATOMS: atom_id res chain seq x y z
N MET A 1 18.24 21.04 -14.55
CA MET A 1 18.14 20.08 -15.67
C MET A 1 17.38 18.84 -15.17
N SER A 2 16.05 18.83 -15.28
CA SER A 2 15.22 17.68 -14.90
C SER A 2 15.35 16.57 -15.93
N ARG A 3 15.93 15.44 -15.54
CA ARG A 3 15.94 14.23 -16.37
C ARG A 3 14.54 13.63 -16.35
N ILE A 4 13.73 13.95 -17.37
CA ILE A 4 12.52 13.19 -17.68
C ILE A 4 12.99 11.80 -18.10
N ALA A 5 12.87 10.83 -17.19
CA ALA A 5 13.15 9.44 -17.50
C ALA A 5 12.10 8.97 -18.51
N ILE A 6 12.51 8.77 -19.76
CA ILE A 6 11.67 8.20 -20.81
C ILE A 6 11.42 6.73 -20.43
N TYR A 7 10.29 6.47 -19.79
CA TYR A 7 9.85 5.11 -19.49
C TYR A 7 9.44 4.43 -20.80
N LYS A 8 10.37 3.69 -21.40
CA LYS A 8 10.11 2.78 -22.53
C LYS A 8 8.85 1.96 -22.24
N THR A 9 7.94 1.89 -23.20
CA THR A 9 6.71 1.09 -23.19
C THR A 9 7.04 -0.35 -22.80
N ARG A 10 6.83 -0.69 -21.53
CA ARG A 10 7.12 -2.03 -20.99
C ARG A 10 6.07 -2.99 -21.53
N THR A 11 6.52 -4.11 -22.10
CA THR A 11 5.70 -5.28 -22.44
C THR A 11 4.72 -5.58 -21.30
N PRO A 12 3.44 -5.95 -21.57
CA PRO A 12 2.47 -6.23 -20.52
C PRO A 12 3.01 -7.28 -19.55
N ARG A 13 3.32 -6.87 -18.32
CA ARG A 13 3.75 -7.79 -17.27
C ARG A 13 2.53 -8.56 -16.77
N THR A 14 2.69 -9.87 -16.60
CA THR A 14 1.68 -10.69 -15.89
C THR A 14 1.43 -10.12 -14.49
N ASN A 15 0.26 -10.36 -13.91
CA ASN A 15 -0.07 -9.90 -12.56
C ASN A 15 0.97 -10.35 -11.53
N ARG A 16 1.49 -11.58 -11.67
CA ARG A 16 2.58 -12.11 -10.84
C ARG A 16 3.88 -11.31 -10.98
N ALA A 17 4.28 -10.97 -12.20
CA ALA A 17 5.47 -10.13 -12.42
C ALA A 17 5.26 -8.71 -11.88
N LYS A 18 4.05 -8.16 -11.94
CA LYS A 18 3.71 -6.89 -11.31
C LYS A 18 3.81 -6.97 -9.78
N ALA A 19 3.32 -8.06 -9.18
CA ALA A 19 3.38 -8.30 -7.74
C ALA A 19 4.82 -8.39 -7.23
N VAL A 20 5.69 -9.10 -7.96
CA VAL A 20 7.14 -9.16 -7.64
C VAL A 20 7.78 -7.77 -7.75
N ALA A 21 7.47 -7.01 -8.81
CA ALA A 21 8.04 -5.67 -8.98
C ALA A 21 7.61 -4.74 -7.83
N LEU A 22 6.32 -4.79 -7.47
CA LEU A 22 5.74 -4.02 -6.38
C LEU A 22 6.36 -4.41 -5.03
N ALA A 23 6.48 -5.71 -4.72
CA ALA A 23 7.10 -6.17 -3.48
C ALA A 23 8.57 -5.75 -3.36
N LYS A 24 9.35 -5.79 -4.46
CA LYS A 24 10.73 -5.29 -4.48
C LYS A 24 10.80 -3.79 -4.24
N ASP A 25 9.87 -3.02 -4.78
CA ASP A 25 9.80 -1.58 -4.58
C ASP A 25 9.41 -1.22 -3.14
N VAL A 26 8.46 -1.93 -2.53
CA VAL A 26 8.13 -1.77 -1.10
C VAL A 26 9.37 -2.00 -0.23
N ILE A 27 10.14 -3.07 -0.49
CA ILE A 27 11.36 -3.36 0.26
C ILE A 27 12.39 -2.23 0.08
N LYS A 28 12.57 -1.73 -1.14
CA LYS A 28 13.50 -0.64 -1.46
C LYS A 28 13.16 0.64 -0.70
N HIS A 29 11.88 0.95 -0.56
CA HIS A 29 11.39 2.19 0.06
C HIS A 29 10.92 2.00 1.51
N LEU A 30 11.26 0.88 2.15
CA LEU A 30 10.74 0.56 3.48
C LEU A 30 11.19 1.61 4.51
N ASP A 31 12.42 2.12 4.41
CA ASP A 31 12.96 3.17 5.29
C ASP A 31 12.42 4.57 4.99
N ASP A 32 11.72 4.76 3.87
CA ASP A 32 11.16 6.06 3.50
C ASP A 32 9.79 6.32 4.12
N PHE A 33 9.10 5.30 4.66
CA PHE A 33 7.80 5.51 5.29
C PHE A 33 7.95 6.12 6.69
N LYS A 34 7.17 7.17 6.98
CA LYS A 34 7.13 7.79 8.33
C LYS A 34 6.84 6.75 9.40
N ASN A 35 5.74 6.01 9.20
CA ASN A 35 5.31 4.96 10.10
C ASN A 35 4.71 3.79 9.31
N ILE A 36 5.02 2.56 9.72
CA ILE A 36 4.35 1.36 9.23
C ILE A 36 3.45 0.89 10.36
N ILE A 37 2.14 1.00 10.19
CA ILE A 37 1.15 0.74 11.25
C ILE A 37 -0.08 0.01 10.74
N VAL A 38 -0.80 -0.59 11.67
CA VAL A 38 -2.03 -1.34 11.44
C VAL A 38 -3.25 -0.42 11.31
N GLY A 39 -4.26 -0.87 10.57
CA GLY A 39 -5.56 -0.18 10.47
C GLY A 39 -5.58 1.11 9.64
N LYS A 40 -4.48 1.48 8.99
CA LYS A 40 -4.41 2.66 8.10
C LYS A 40 -3.88 2.29 6.74
N TYR A 41 -4.59 2.63 5.67
CA TYR A 41 -4.08 2.41 4.31
C TYR A 41 -2.94 3.36 4.00
N VAL A 42 -3.26 4.61 3.69
CA VAL A 42 -2.31 5.66 3.34
C VAL A 42 -2.83 6.92 4.00
N GLU A 43 -2.13 7.41 5.01
CA GLU A 43 -2.43 8.69 5.65
C GLU A 43 -1.20 9.59 5.64
N PHE A 44 -1.37 10.80 5.11
CA PHE A 44 -0.35 11.83 5.22
C PHE A 44 -0.70 12.76 6.37
N VAL A 45 0.24 12.90 7.29
CA VAL A 45 0.11 13.76 8.46
C VAL A 45 1.05 14.95 8.26
N GLU A 46 0.47 16.12 7.98
CA GLU A 46 1.22 17.38 8.00
C GLU A 46 1.69 17.70 9.41
N GLU A 47 2.86 18.32 9.53
CA GLU A 47 3.32 18.83 10.82
C GLU A 47 2.56 20.11 11.19
N PRO A 48 2.32 20.38 12.48
CA PRO A 48 1.67 21.61 12.91
C PRO A 48 2.46 22.82 12.41
N GLY A 49 1.79 23.75 11.73
CA GLY A 49 2.42 24.97 11.18
C GLY A 49 3.01 24.82 9.78
N SER A 50 2.89 23.66 9.12
CA SER A 50 3.31 23.55 7.71
C SER A 50 2.38 24.35 6.80
N THR A 51 2.94 25.04 5.80
CA THR A 51 2.16 25.57 4.68
C THR A 51 1.45 24.40 4.03
N ASN A 52 0.14 24.49 3.85
CA ASN A 52 -0.71 23.36 3.49
C ASN A 52 -0.42 22.89 2.04
N GLU A 53 0.71 22.20 1.84
CA GLU A 53 1.26 21.80 0.53
C GLU A 53 0.27 20.95 -0.25
N PHE A 54 -0.68 20.32 0.46
CA PHE A 54 -1.72 19.49 -0.09
C PHE A 54 -2.94 20.25 -0.61
N LYS A 55 -3.17 21.51 -0.18
CA LYS A 55 -4.28 22.33 -0.71
C LYS A 55 -4.12 22.66 -2.20
N ASP A 56 -2.88 22.71 -2.68
CA ASP A 56 -2.55 23.03 -4.07
C ASP A 56 -2.37 21.77 -4.96
N LEU A 57 -2.73 20.60 -4.43
CA LEU A 57 -2.80 19.37 -5.21
C LEU A 57 -4.09 19.37 -6.03
N ASN A 58 -3.98 19.93 -7.24
CA ASN A 58 -5.02 19.82 -8.25
C ASN A 58 -5.19 18.34 -8.65
N ALA A 59 -6.45 17.91 -8.85
CA ALA A 59 -6.84 16.58 -9.32
C ALA A 59 -6.12 16.14 -10.60
N GLU A 60 -5.62 17.09 -11.40
CA GLU A 60 -4.93 16.86 -12.66
C GLU A 60 -3.44 16.55 -12.53
N LYS A 61 -2.80 16.81 -11.38
CA LYS A 61 -1.38 16.49 -11.19
C LYS A 61 -1.17 14.98 -11.11
N ASP A 62 -0.10 14.51 -11.76
CA ASP A 62 0.33 13.12 -11.64
C ASP A 62 0.88 12.89 -10.22
N VAL A 63 0.32 11.91 -9.51
CA VAL A 63 0.73 11.56 -8.15
C VAL A 63 2.19 11.11 -8.13
N GLN A 64 2.73 10.59 -9.24
CA GLN A 64 4.13 10.19 -9.34
C GLN A 64 5.10 11.36 -9.09
N GLU A 65 4.73 12.58 -9.46
CA GLU A 65 5.61 13.75 -9.28
C GLU A 65 5.82 14.11 -7.81
N ILE A 66 4.88 13.70 -6.95
CA ILE A 66 4.85 14.05 -5.53
C ILE A 66 5.03 12.83 -4.61
N ILE A 67 5.08 11.60 -5.15
CA ILE A 67 5.08 10.38 -4.32
C ILE A 67 6.29 10.24 -3.40
N GLU A 68 7.45 10.77 -3.82
CA GLU A 68 8.69 10.73 -3.05
C GLU A 68 8.61 11.60 -1.77
N PRO A 69 8.28 12.91 -1.84
CA PRO A 69 8.07 13.70 -0.63
C PRO A 69 6.89 13.20 0.20
N LEU A 70 5.85 12.66 -0.45
CA LEU A 70 4.69 12.08 0.22
C LEU A 70 5.05 10.87 1.09
N SER A 71 5.85 9.94 0.58
CA SER A 71 6.18 8.68 1.27
C SER A 71 6.82 8.95 2.64
N LYS A 72 7.66 9.99 2.74
CA LYS A 72 8.35 10.44 3.97
C LYS A 72 7.43 10.97 5.06
N LYS A 73 6.22 11.39 4.70
CA LYS A 73 5.20 11.90 5.63
C LYS A 73 4.08 10.87 5.86
N CYS A 74 4.17 9.69 5.23
CA CYS A 74 3.08 8.74 5.15
C CYS A 74 3.11 7.68 6.24
N GLU A 75 1.95 7.46 6.86
CA GLU A 75 1.68 6.26 7.65
C GLU A 75 0.99 5.22 6.77
N VAL A 76 1.48 3.99 6.77
CA VAL A 76 0.98 2.93 5.88
C VAL A 76 0.83 1.57 6.54
N CYS A 77 -0.19 0.82 6.14
CA CYS A 77 -0.25 -0.63 6.31
C CYS A 77 0.40 -1.36 5.13
N ALA A 78 0.29 -2.69 5.09
CA ALA A 78 0.82 -3.49 3.99
C ALA A 78 0.24 -3.10 2.62
N LEU A 79 -1.10 -3.00 2.48
CA LEU A 79 -1.70 -2.59 1.21
C LEU A 79 -1.43 -1.12 0.88
N GLY A 80 -1.28 -0.28 1.89
CA GLY A 80 -0.84 1.11 1.72
C GLY A 80 0.53 1.22 1.07
N ALA A 81 1.52 0.52 1.64
CA ALA A 81 2.86 0.46 1.10
C ALA A 81 2.89 -0.10 -0.34
N CYS A 82 2.07 -1.13 -0.59
CA CYS A 82 1.85 -1.68 -1.92
C CYS A 82 1.30 -0.63 -2.90
N PHE A 83 0.34 0.19 -2.46
CA PHE A 83 -0.27 1.22 -3.29
C PHE A 83 0.70 2.36 -3.60
N LEU A 84 1.50 2.84 -2.64
CA LEU A 84 2.55 3.83 -2.92
C LEU A 84 3.58 3.30 -3.93
N SER A 85 3.93 2.02 -3.83
CA SER A 85 4.80 1.35 -4.80
C SER A 85 4.14 1.17 -6.16
N TYR A 86 2.82 0.93 -6.19
CA TYR A 86 2.04 0.91 -7.42
C TYR A 86 2.13 2.25 -8.14
N ILE A 87 1.93 3.36 -7.42
CA ILE A 87 2.05 4.72 -7.97
C ILE A 87 3.44 4.92 -8.58
N ARG A 88 4.52 4.63 -7.83
CA ARG A 88 5.90 4.81 -8.33
C ARG A 88 6.22 4.00 -9.60
N LEU A 89 5.71 2.78 -9.68
CA LEU A 89 6.09 1.82 -10.73
C LEU A 89 5.20 1.89 -11.97
N TYR A 90 3.95 2.32 -11.81
CA TYR A 90 2.95 2.28 -12.84
C TYR A 90 2.36 3.67 -13.02
N ASP A 91 2.48 4.16 -14.24
CA ASP A 91 1.85 5.38 -14.72
C ASP A 91 0.31 5.24 -14.64
N ASN A 92 -0.43 6.35 -14.54
CA ASN A 92 -1.90 6.45 -14.49
C ASN A 92 -2.59 6.35 -13.10
N VAL A 93 -1.99 6.91 -12.04
CA VAL A 93 -2.75 7.22 -10.81
C VAL A 93 -2.97 8.72 -10.73
N LYS A 94 -4.22 9.15 -10.91
CA LYS A 94 -4.65 10.54 -10.74
C LYS A 94 -4.96 10.81 -9.27
N PHE A 95 -4.89 12.09 -8.89
CA PHE A 95 -5.11 12.51 -7.50
C PHE A 95 -6.59 12.42 -7.07
N ASP A 96 -7.52 12.14 -8.00
CA ASP A 96 -8.95 11.88 -7.73
C ASP A 96 -9.21 10.72 -6.74
N SER A 97 -8.19 9.89 -6.51
CA SER A 97 -8.23 8.76 -5.57
C SER A 97 -7.96 9.18 -4.12
N PHE A 98 -7.53 10.43 -3.89
CA PHE A 98 -7.22 10.99 -2.58
C PHE A 98 -8.31 11.97 -2.16
N TYR A 99 -8.62 12.01 -0.87
CA TYR A 99 -9.51 12.99 -0.30
C TYR A 99 -8.89 13.62 0.94
N LEU A 100 -9.15 14.92 1.10
CA LEU A 100 -8.83 15.67 2.31
C LEU A 100 -9.95 15.46 3.32
N ARG A 101 -9.60 15.03 4.53
CA ARG A 101 -10.53 15.01 5.66
C ARG A 101 -9.99 15.85 6.80
N PRO A 102 -10.85 16.56 7.55
CA PRO A 102 -10.42 17.20 8.79
C PRO A 102 -9.90 16.14 9.77
N SER A 103 -8.80 16.43 10.46
CA SER A 103 -8.32 15.58 11.55
C SER A 103 -9.09 15.89 12.84
N TRP A 104 -9.45 14.85 13.58
CA TRP A 104 -10.01 15.00 14.93
C TRP A 104 -8.93 15.24 16.00
N VAL A 105 -7.66 15.11 15.61
CA VAL A 105 -6.50 15.11 16.51
C VAL A 105 -5.52 16.16 15.99
N SER A 106 -5.62 17.39 16.48
CA SER A 106 -4.65 18.52 16.39
C SER A 106 -4.06 18.93 15.03
N TYR A 107 -4.37 18.27 13.93
CA TYR A 107 -3.91 18.61 12.58
C TYR A 107 -5.04 19.27 11.78
N PRO A 108 -4.75 20.28 10.96
CA PRO A 108 -5.81 20.94 10.21
C PRO A 108 -6.46 19.98 9.19
N TYR A 109 -5.67 19.08 8.57
CA TYR A 109 -6.15 18.11 7.57
C TYR A 109 -5.32 16.82 7.58
N VAL A 110 -5.94 15.72 7.15
CA VAL A 110 -5.28 14.46 6.78
C VAL A 110 -5.65 14.15 5.34
N VAL A 111 -4.66 13.84 4.52
CA VAL A 111 -4.88 13.34 3.17
C VAL A 111 -4.95 11.82 3.28
N SER A 112 -6.07 11.25 2.87
CA SER A 112 -6.31 9.81 2.90
C SER A 112 -6.64 9.30 1.51
N VAL A 113 -6.31 8.05 1.24
CA VAL A 113 -6.79 7.35 0.05
C VAL A 113 -8.08 6.63 0.39
N ASP A 114 -9.04 6.67 -0.53
CA ASP A 114 -10.25 5.86 -0.41
C ASP A 114 -9.89 4.37 -0.52
N GLY A 115 -10.31 3.60 0.48
CA GLY A 115 -9.97 2.17 0.55
C GLY A 115 -10.51 1.39 -0.65
N PHE A 116 -11.63 1.80 -1.23
CA PHE A 116 -12.19 1.16 -2.42
C PHE A 116 -11.34 1.44 -3.67
N ASN A 117 -10.98 2.71 -3.91
CA ASN A 117 -10.11 3.11 -5.02
C ASN A 117 -8.72 2.45 -4.95
N LEU A 118 -8.10 2.43 -3.76
CA LEU A 118 -6.83 1.74 -3.53
C LEU A 118 -6.94 0.26 -3.89
N LYS A 119 -7.97 -0.42 -3.38
CA LYS A 119 -8.15 -1.85 -3.60
C LYS A 119 -8.40 -2.15 -5.07
N ASN A 120 -9.18 -1.34 -5.78
CA ASN A 120 -9.42 -1.51 -7.21
C ASN A 120 -8.14 -1.42 -8.05
N LYS A 121 -7.22 -0.50 -7.72
CA LYS A 121 -5.92 -0.43 -8.38
C LYS A 121 -5.07 -1.67 -8.08
N LEU A 122 -5.02 -2.10 -6.82
CA LEU A 122 -4.28 -3.30 -6.42
C LEU A 122 -4.87 -4.60 -6.97
N LEU A 123 -6.17 -4.67 -7.30
CA LEU A 123 -6.78 -5.82 -7.97
C LEU A 123 -6.21 -6.09 -9.37
N THR A 124 -5.55 -5.10 -9.98
CA THR A 124 -4.80 -5.29 -11.24
C THR A 124 -3.45 -6.01 -11.05
N VAL A 125 -3.07 -6.30 -9.80
CA VAL A 125 -1.81 -6.92 -9.39
C VAL A 125 -2.05 -8.17 -8.54
N PHE A 126 -2.89 -8.06 -7.51
CA PHE A 126 -3.22 -9.11 -6.57
C PHE A 126 -4.67 -9.56 -6.74
N SER A 127 -4.94 -10.86 -6.59
CA SER A 127 -6.33 -11.29 -6.45
C SER A 127 -6.89 -10.83 -5.10
N LYS A 128 -8.22 -10.77 -4.98
CA LYS A 128 -8.90 -10.44 -3.71
C LYS A 128 -8.43 -11.33 -2.55
N SER A 129 -8.34 -12.64 -2.79
CA SER A 129 -7.83 -13.62 -1.82
C SER A 129 -6.40 -13.32 -1.38
N GLN A 130 -5.52 -12.92 -2.30
CA GLN A 130 -4.13 -12.57 -1.98
C GLN A 130 -4.04 -11.29 -1.14
N MET A 131 -4.86 -10.28 -1.44
CA MET A 131 -4.93 -9.07 -0.63
C MET A 131 -5.38 -9.37 0.80
N PHE A 132 -6.38 -10.25 0.99
CA PHE A 132 -6.81 -10.66 2.32
C PHE A 132 -5.71 -11.40 3.08
N LEU A 133 -5.00 -12.34 2.47
CA LEU A 133 -3.90 -13.04 3.15
C LEU A 133 -2.80 -12.06 3.57
N ILE A 134 -2.47 -11.08 2.72
CA ILE A 134 -1.51 -10.01 3.04
C ILE A 134 -1.99 -9.16 4.21
N GLU A 135 -3.25 -8.71 4.21
CA GLU A 135 -3.82 -7.93 5.32
C GLU A 135 -3.86 -8.75 6.61
N SER A 136 -4.37 -9.99 6.57
CA SER A 136 -4.45 -10.86 7.75
C SER A 136 -3.09 -11.16 8.36
N ALA A 137 -2.06 -11.37 7.54
CA ALA A 137 -0.69 -11.53 8.02
C ALA A 137 -0.12 -10.24 8.62
N PHE A 138 -0.41 -9.08 8.02
CA PHE A 138 0.11 -7.82 8.54
C PHE A 138 -0.57 -7.39 9.85
N GLU A 139 -1.89 -7.57 9.93
CA GLU A 139 -2.74 -7.17 11.05
C GLU A 139 -2.74 -8.22 12.18
N LYS A 140 -2.35 -9.47 11.87
CA LYS A 140 -2.38 -10.64 12.78
C LYS A 140 -3.80 -10.99 13.25
N LYS A 141 -4.80 -10.77 12.40
CA LYS A 141 -6.20 -11.06 12.66
C LYS A 141 -6.91 -11.50 11.38
N ASP A 142 -8.07 -12.13 11.54
CA ASP A 142 -8.90 -12.53 10.41
C ASP A 142 -9.60 -11.30 9.80
N MET A 143 -9.09 -10.84 8.67
CA MET A 143 -9.63 -9.67 7.98
C MET A 143 -10.95 -9.95 7.23
N ILE A 144 -11.35 -11.21 7.06
CA ILE A 144 -12.61 -11.58 6.40
C ILE A 144 -13.76 -11.47 7.40
N ASP A 145 -13.58 -12.07 8.56
CA ASP A 145 -14.58 -12.02 9.65
C ASP A 145 -14.79 -10.57 10.09
N ASP A 146 -13.71 -9.78 10.26
CA ASP A 146 -13.79 -8.37 10.62
C ASP A 146 -14.55 -7.50 9.60
N CYS A 147 -14.55 -7.90 8.31
CA CYS A 147 -15.23 -7.15 7.26
C CYS A 147 -16.62 -7.69 6.90
N ASN A 148 -17.12 -8.71 7.62
CA ASN A 148 -18.35 -9.44 7.27
C ASN A 148 -18.37 -9.89 5.79
N GLN A 149 -17.23 -10.29 5.24
CA GLN A 149 -17.15 -10.78 3.86
C GLN A 149 -17.26 -12.29 3.81
N SER A 150 -17.75 -12.85 2.70
CA SER A 150 -17.62 -14.29 2.47
C SER A 150 -16.15 -14.64 2.23
N TYR A 151 -15.74 -15.85 2.62
CA TYR A 151 -14.42 -16.41 2.33
C TYR A 151 -14.27 -16.73 0.84
N VAL A 152 -14.40 -15.73 -0.05
CA VAL A 152 -14.42 -15.88 -1.51
C VAL A 152 -13.23 -16.71 -1.98
N GLY A 153 -13.46 -18.01 -2.22
CA GLY A 153 -12.46 -18.97 -2.66
C GLY A 153 -11.34 -19.29 -1.66
N MET A 154 -11.51 -19.03 -0.36
CA MET A 154 -10.52 -19.33 0.67
C MET A 154 -11.09 -20.22 1.77
N THR A 155 -10.23 -21.04 2.36
CA THR A 155 -10.55 -21.81 3.56
C THR A 155 -10.10 -21.02 4.78
N LYS A 156 -10.80 -21.20 5.91
CA LYS A 156 -10.40 -20.63 7.20
C LYS A 156 -8.93 -20.93 7.54
N ASN A 157 -8.49 -22.17 7.28
CA ASN A 157 -7.10 -22.60 7.50
C ASN A 157 -6.06 -21.69 6.82
N LYS A 158 -6.31 -21.20 5.59
CA LYS A 158 -5.36 -20.31 4.90
C LYS A 158 -5.25 -18.94 5.57
N ILE A 159 -6.34 -18.46 6.17
CA ILE A 159 -6.33 -17.21 6.91
C ILE A 159 -5.62 -17.40 8.25
N ASP A 160 -5.86 -18.51 8.94
CA ASP A 160 -5.14 -18.87 10.16
C ASP A 160 -3.62 -18.97 9.89
N ASP A 161 -3.21 -19.60 8.77
CA ASP A 161 -1.81 -19.65 8.34
C ASP A 161 -1.23 -18.24 8.13
N ALA A 162 -1.98 -17.34 7.49
CA ALA A 162 -1.57 -15.95 7.30
C ALA A 162 -1.41 -15.21 8.62
N VAL A 163 -2.37 -15.35 9.54
CA VAL A 163 -2.30 -14.75 10.88
C VAL A 163 -1.08 -15.27 11.62
N GLU A 164 -0.79 -16.56 11.55
CA GLU A 164 0.38 -17.17 12.19
C GLU A 164 1.70 -16.73 11.54
N PHE A 165 1.73 -16.54 10.21
CA PHE A 165 2.82 -15.84 9.53
C PHE A 165 3.09 -14.48 10.14
N GLY A 166 2.04 -13.68 10.36
CA GLY A 166 2.14 -12.38 10.99
C GLY A 166 2.72 -12.41 12.41
N ARG A 167 2.26 -13.36 13.23
CA ARG A 167 2.64 -13.48 14.64
C ARG A 167 4.13 -13.78 14.84
N ARG A 168 4.79 -14.42 13.89
CA ARG A 168 6.25 -14.65 13.90
C ARG A 168 7.09 -13.36 13.94
N TYR A 169 6.52 -12.21 13.58
CA TYR A 169 7.24 -10.94 13.53
C TYR A 169 6.60 -9.87 14.42
N THR A 170 7.34 -9.44 15.45
CA THR A 170 6.84 -8.55 16.50
C THR A 170 6.43 -7.16 15.98
N SER A 171 7.26 -6.53 15.15
CA SER A 171 7.01 -5.17 14.64
C SER A 171 6.26 -5.16 13.31
N PRO A 172 5.38 -4.16 13.05
CA PRO A 172 4.72 -4.01 11.76
C PRO A 172 5.71 -3.92 10.59
N ARG A 173 6.82 -3.19 10.78
CA ARG A 173 7.92 -3.10 9.81
C ARG A 173 8.48 -4.47 9.44
N SER A 174 8.77 -5.31 10.43
CA SER A 174 9.30 -6.66 10.20
C SER A 174 8.27 -7.56 9.51
N ARG A 175 6.98 -7.45 9.86
CA ARG A 175 5.89 -8.15 9.15
C ARG A 175 5.86 -7.75 7.67
N LEU A 176 5.82 -6.45 7.38
CA LEU A 176 5.79 -5.95 6.00
C LEU A 176 6.99 -6.45 5.19
N LEU A 177 8.21 -6.34 5.73
CA LEU A 177 9.43 -6.82 5.08
C LEU A 177 9.33 -8.30 4.71
N ASN A 178 8.86 -9.15 5.64
CA ASN A 178 8.82 -10.58 5.43
C ASN A 178 7.67 -11.01 4.52
N ILE A 179 6.52 -10.32 4.55
CA ILE A 179 5.44 -10.51 3.56
C ILE A 179 5.98 -10.22 2.15
N MET A 180 6.67 -9.09 1.96
CA MET A 180 7.21 -8.73 0.64
C MET A 180 8.31 -9.69 0.18
N LYS A 181 9.21 -10.13 1.08
CA LYS A 181 10.19 -11.18 0.76
C LYS A 181 9.51 -12.48 0.34
N ASN A 182 8.45 -12.89 1.04
CA ASN A 182 7.68 -14.08 0.69
C ASN A 182 7.07 -13.96 -0.72
N ILE A 183 6.46 -12.82 -1.05
CA ILE A 183 5.92 -12.55 -2.40
C ILE A 183 7.00 -12.66 -3.47
N VAL A 184 8.20 -12.13 -3.21
CA VAL A 184 9.33 -12.23 -4.15
C VAL A 184 9.77 -13.68 -4.33
N THR A 185 9.96 -14.43 -3.24
CA THR A 185 10.38 -15.84 -3.27
C THR A 185 9.37 -16.74 -3.99
N ASN A 186 8.08 -16.46 -3.82
CA ASN A 186 6.97 -17.24 -4.38
C ASN A 186 6.46 -16.68 -5.72
N ASN A 187 7.31 -15.98 -6.46
CA ASN A 187 7.03 -15.49 -7.81
C ASN A 187 5.71 -14.70 -7.89
N GLY A 188 5.49 -13.77 -6.96
CA GLY A 188 4.35 -12.85 -6.97
C GLY A 188 3.13 -13.32 -6.17
N MET A 189 3.24 -14.43 -5.45
CA MET A 189 2.18 -14.93 -4.56
C MET A 189 2.64 -14.83 -3.11
N PHE A 190 1.79 -14.36 -2.22
CA PHE A 190 1.98 -14.55 -0.78
C PHE A 190 1.51 -15.96 -0.40
N VAL A 191 2.42 -16.73 0.18
CA VAL A 191 2.24 -18.11 0.65
C VAL A 191 2.67 -18.16 2.12
N PRO A 192 1.75 -17.96 3.08
CA PRO A 192 2.06 -17.85 4.50
C PRO A 192 2.61 -19.16 5.12
#